data_AF-A0A1F5P3F9-F1
#
_entry.id   AF-A0A1F5P3F9-F1
#
_cell.length_a   1.000
_cell.length_b   1.000
_cell.length_c   1.000
_cell.angle_alpha   90.00
_cell.angle_beta   90.00
_cell.angle_gamma   90.00
#
_symmetry.space_group_name_H-M   'P 1'
#
loop_
_entity.id
_entity.type
_entity.pdbx_description
1 polymer ?
#
loop_
_entity_poly.entity_id
_entity_poly.type
_entity_poly.pdbx_seq_one_letter_code
_entity_poly.pdbx_strand_id
1 'polypeptide(L)'
;MAERGLAMATGKKSNDPKLSTQQYISVAEIKEGVMIMKDGSLRGVIAVSSTNFSLKSEDEQNALVAAYQGLINSLDFPIQILIHSRILDIEGYLGKLKSMASGQTNELLRIQMTEYIEYIAKLVEFANIMSKNFYIVVPFSTEATGKQTISSRLKRLLNPVAQIATTEAEFLRSKVKLEERVNHIMAELGSIGLRSLVLNTEELIELLYQSYNLDTASVLHEGGLKEMKVET
;
A
#
# COMPACT_ATOMS: atom_id res chain seq x y z
N MET A 1 -64.45 19.75 25.51
CA MET A 1 -63.32 19.02 26.10
C MET A 1 -63.14 17.74 25.28
N ALA A 2 -62.04 17.42 24.62
CA ALA A 2 -60.72 18.01 24.48
C ALA A 2 -60.18 17.66 23.08
N GLU A 3 -59.40 18.58 22.51
CA GLU A 3 -58.60 18.40 21.29
C GLU A 3 -57.57 17.27 21.44
N ARG A 4 -57.20 16.65 20.31
CA ARG A 4 -55.79 16.45 19.92
C ARG A 4 -55.71 15.86 18.51
N GLY A 5 -55.31 16.70 17.55
CA GLY A 5 -54.64 16.22 16.36
C GLY A 5 -53.29 15.62 16.74
N LEU A 6 -52.83 14.63 15.98
CA LEU A 6 -51.43 14.25 15.97
C LEU A 6 -50.96 14.01 14.54
N ALA A 7 -49.91 14.75 14.22
CA ALA A 7 -49.33 15.00 12.93
C ALA A 7 -48.68 13.77 12.28
N MET A 8 -48.59 13.86 10.96
CA MET A 8 -47.64 13.14 10.11
C MET A 8 -46.23 13.19 10.71
N ALA A 9 -45.64 12.01 10.96
CA ALA A 9 -44.20 11.87 11.16
C ALA A 9 -43.59 11.33 9.87
N THR A 10 -43.25 12.23 8.95
CA THR A 10 -42.35 11.95 7.82
C THR A 10 -40.96 11.63 8.39
N GLY A 11 -40.58 10.35 8.37
CA GLY A 11 -39.24 9.90 8.72
C GLY A 11 -38.20 10.49 7.77
N LYS A 12 -37.54 11.55 8.21
CA LYS A 12 -36.42 12.20 7.54
C LYS A 12 -35.22 11.23 7.59
N LYS A 13 -34.97 10.47 6.52
CA LYS A 13 -33.73 9.70 6.36
C LYS A 13 -32.56 10.66 6.40
N SER A 14 -31.76 10.60 7.46
CA SER A 14 -30.47 11.27 7.54
C SER A 14 -29.52 10.61 6.56
N ASN A 15 -29.40 11.17 5.36
CA ASN A 15 -28.27 10.92 4.46
C ASN A 15 -27.04 11.57 5.10
N ASP A 16 -26.31 10.80 5.91
CA ASP A 16 -24.94 11.16 6.26
C ASP A 16 -24.01 10.64 5.15
N PRO A 17 -23.46 11.51 4.28
CA PRO A 17 -22.67 11.10 3.13
C PRO A 17 -21.35 10.40 3.52
N LYS A 18 -20.93 10.47 4.79
CA LYS A 18 -19.72 9.80 5.30
C LYS A 18 -19.80 8.27 5.28
N LEU A 19 -21.01 7.71 5.32
CA LEU A 19 -21.20 6.25 5.34
C LEU A 19 -21.06 5.60 3.95
N SER A 20 -21.28 6.34 2.86
CA SER A 20 -21.43 5.69 1.55
C SER A 20 -20.10 5.27 0.92
N THR A 21 -19.00 5.99 1.16
CA THR A 21 -17.69 5.67 0.56
C THR A 21 -16.91 4.63 1.37
N GLN A 22 -17.02 4.66 2.71
CA GLN A 22 -16.37 3.67 3.59
C GLN A 22 -16.96 2.25 3.44
N GLN A 23 -18.18 2.13 2.91
CA GLN A 23 -18.80 0.84 2.62
C GLN A 23 -18.05 0.07 1.51
N TYR A 24 -17.44 0.77 0.55
CA TYR A 24 -16.67 0.17 -0.56
C TYR A 24 -15.24 -0.22 -0.18
N ILE A 25 -14.71 0.27 0.95
CA ILE A 25 -13.39 -0.12 1.43
C ILE A 25 -13.50 -1.49 2.08
N SER A 26 -12.87 -2.51 1.51
CA SER A 26 -12.92 -3.90 2.04
C SER A 26 -12.10 -4.10 3.32
N VAL A 27 -11.27 -3.12 3.68
CA VAL A 27 -10.46 -3.09 4.91
C VAL A 27 -11.34 -2.63 6.08
N ALA A 28 -11.34 -3.39 7.18
CA ALA A 28 -12.03 -3.05 8.41
C ALA A 28 -11.15 -2.20 9.34
N GLU A 29 -9.89 -2.61 9.51
CA GLU A 29 -8.93 -1.95 10.41
C GLU A 29 -7.50 -2.24 9.94
N ILE A 30 -6.55 -1.39 10.30
CA ILE A 30 -5.11 -1.66 10.17
C ILE A 30 -4.54 -1.66 11.58
N LYS A 31 -3.97 -2.80 11.99
CA LYS A 31 -3.40 -2.99 13.33
C LYS A 31 -2.02 -3.61 13.20
N GLU A 32 -1.03 -2.99 13.85
CA GLU A 32 0.36 -3.49 13.94
C GLU A 32 0.99 -3.90 12.58
N GLY A 33 0.85 -3.06 11.55
CA GLY A 33 1.41 -3.35 10.22
C GLY A 33 0.65 -4.44 9.42
N VAL A 34 -0.57 -4.79 9.84
CA VAL A 34 -1.41 -5.77 9.14
C VAL A 34 -2.77 -5.16 8.83
N MET A 35 -3.25 -5.35 7.59
CA MET A 35 -4.62 -4.97 7.23
C MET A 35 -5.57 -6.12 7.59
N ILE A 36 -6.60 -5.79 8.37
CA ILE A 36 -7.70 -6.69 8.71
C ILE A 36 -8.86 -6.37 7.77
N MET A 37 -9.27 -7.37 7.00
CA MET A 37 -10.38 -7.26 6.06
C MET A 37 -11.72 -7.43 6.79
N LYS A 38 -12.82 -6.94 6.19
CA LYS A 38 -14.18 -7.08 6.76
C LYS A 38 -14.63 -8.53 6.96
N ASP A 39 -14.04 -9.49 6.23
CA ASP A 39 -14.27 -10.92 6.39
C ASP A 39 -13.44 -11.57 7.51
N GLY A 40 -12.56 -10.79 8.18
CA GLY A 40 -11.65 -11.27 9.22
C GLY A 40 -10.34 -11.85 8.69
N SER A 41 -10.12 -11.86 7.36
CA SER A 41 -8.82 -12.22 6.80
C SER A 41 -7.78 -11.12 7.03
N LEU A 42 -6.51 -11.52 7.12
CA LEU A 42 -5.37 -10.65 7.30
C LEU A 42 -4.61 -10.48 5.99
N ARG A 43 -4.05 -9.29 5.77
CA ARG A 43 -3.17 -8.99 4.64
C ARG A 43 -1.89 -8.32 5.14
N GLY A 44 -0.75 -8.91 4.81
CA GLY A 44 0.55 -8.24 4.88
C GLY A 44 0.87 -7.62 3.52
N VAL A 45 1.57 -6.49 3.51
CA VAL A 45 2.01 -5.85 2.27
C VAL A 45 3.52 -5.65 2.32
N ILE A 46 4.18 -6.07 1.25
CA ILE A 46 5.62 -5.98 1.08
C ILE A 46 5.88 -5.01 -0.07
N ALA A 47 6.64 -3.95 0.18
CA ALA A 47 7.21 -3.11 -0.87
C ALA A 47 8.46 -3.80 -1.45
N VAL A 48 8.60 -3.81 -2.77
CA VAL A 48 9.69 -4.51 -3.46
C VAL A 48 10.41 -3.56 -4.41
N SER A 49 11.74 -3.59 -4.42
CA SER A 49 12.55 -2.86 -5.39
C SER A 49 12.39 -3.44 -6.80
N SER A 50 12.75 -2.65 -7.81
CA SER A 50 12.88 -3.16 -9.19
C SER A 50 14.36 -3.29 -9.58
N THR A 51 14.62 -4.09 -10.61
CA THR A 51 15.94 -4.25 -11.23
C THR A 51 15.82 -4.15 -12.74
N ASN A 52 16.83 -3.60 -13.41
CA ASN A 52 16.83 -3.49 -14.87
C ASN A 52 17.30 -4.80 -15.50
N PHE A 53 16.35 -5.69 -15.78
CA PHE A 53 16.60 -7.01 -16.36
C PHE A 53 17.35 -6.93 -17.71
N SER A 54 17.03 -5.96 -18.56
CA SER A 54 17.60 -5.84 -19.90
C SER A 54 19.06 -5.40 -19.93
N LEU A 55 19.55 -4.76 -18.85
CA LEU A 55 20.95 -4.36 -18.74
C LEU A 55 21.84 -5.45 -18.13
N LYS A 56 21.26 -6.58 -17.71
CA LYS A 56 22.00 -7.72 -17.17
C LYS A 56 22.61 -8.57 -18.27
N SER A 57 23.71 -9.26 -17.97
CA SER A 57 24.28 -10.28 -18.86
C SER A 57 23.32 -11.46 -19.06
N GLU A 58 23.48 -12.25 -20.13
CA GLU A 58 22.61 -13.42 -20.36
C GLU A 58 22.64 -14.42 -19.20
N ASP A 59 23.81 -14.67 -18.61
CA ASP A 59 23.94 -15.55 -17.46
C ASP A 59 23.18 -15.03 -16.23
N GLU A 60 23.27 -13.72 -15.94
CA GLU A 60 22.50 -13.08 -14.88
C GLU A 60 20.99 -13.10 -15.16
N GLN A 61 20.58 -12.87 -16.41
CA GLN A 61 19.19 -12.95 -16.83
C GLN A 61 18.64 -14.37 -16.62
N ASN A 62 19.38 -15.40 -17.03
CA ASN A 62 19.01 -16.79 -16.82
C ASN A 62 18.92 -17.16 -15.33
N ALA A 63 19.87 -16.68 -14.52
CA ALA A 63 19.83 -16.86 -13.07
C ALA A 63 18.59 -16.21 -12.43
N LEU A 64 18.26 -14.98 -12.84
CA LEU A 64 17.05 -14.27 -12.38
C LEU A 64 15.77 -15.00 -12.78
N VAL A 65 15.69 -15.53 -14.01
CA VAL A 65 14.54 -16.31 -14.47
C VAL A 65 14.39 -17.60 -13.65
N ALA A 66 15.49 -18.32 -13.41
CA ALA A 66 15.47 -19.54 -12.59
C ALA A 66 15.05 -19.25 -11.14
N ALA A 67 15.55 -18.17 -10.55
CA ALA A 67 15.17 -17.76 -9.20
C ALA A 67 13.69 -17.33 -9.14
N TYR A 68 13.19 -16.61 -10.15
CA TYR A 68 11.77 -16.27 -10.24
C TYR A 68 10.86 -17.50 -10.39
N GLN A 69 11.29 -18.51 -11.15
CA GLN A 69 10.60 -19.81 -11.20
C GLN A 69 10.59 -20.49 -9.82
N GLY A 70 11.71 -20.43 -9.09
CA GLY A 70 11.80 -20.92 -7.71
C GLY A 70 10.76 -20.27 -6.79
N LEU A 71 10.65 -18.93 -6.83
CA LEU A 71 9.63 -18.19 -6.10
C LEU A 71 8.22 -18.66 -6.45
N ILE A 72 7.86 -18.75 -7.74
CA ILE A 72 6.51 -19.18 -8.13
C ILE A 72 6.22 -20.60 -7.62
N ASN A 73 7.19 -21.50 -7.73
CA ASN A 73 7.04 -22.89 -7.32
C ASN A 73 7.00 -23.07 -5.79
N SER A 74 7.51 -22.12 -5.02
CA SER A 74 7.49 -22.16 -3.55
C SER A 74 6.19 -21.64 -2.94
N LEU A 75 5.32 -20.99 -3.71
CA LEU A 75 4.05 -20.45 -3.23
C LEU A 75 2.97 -21.53 -3.10
N ASP A 76 2.54 -21.81 -1.87
CA ASP A 76 1.40 -22.66 -1.54
C ASP A 76 0.11 -21.87 -1.21
N PHE A 77 0.16 -20.53 -1.36
CA PHE A 77 -0.96 -19.62 -1.17
C PHE A 77 -1.00 -18.54 -2.26
N PRO A 78 -2.18 -17.95 -2.55
CA PRO A 78 -2.27 -16.90 -3.55
C PRO A 78 -1.58 -15.62 -3.06
N ILE A 79 -0.80 -14.98 -3.93
CA ILE A 79 -0.30 -13.62 -3.70
C ILE A 79 -0.93 -12.67 -4.71
N GLN A 80 -0.96 -11.39 -4.38
CA GLN A 80 -1.36 -10.35 -5.32
C GLN A 80 -0.18 -9.40 -5.54
N ILE A 81 0.21 -9.23 -6.81
CA ILE A 81 1.20 -8.24 -7.22
C ILE A 81 0.45 -6.97 -7.60
N LEU A 82 0.77 -5.86 -6.95
CA LEU A 82 0.22 -4.55 -7.20
C LEU A 82 1.32 -3.64 -7.74
N ILE A 83 1.07 -3.05 -8.90
CA ILE A 83 1.97 -2.06 -9.51
C ILE A 83 1.25 -0.73 -9.49
N HIS A 84 1.88 0.24 -8.84
CA HIS A 84 1.34 1.59 -8.71
C HIS A 84 2.20 2.55 -9.51
N SER A 85 1.64 3.08 -10.59
CA SER A 85 2.32 4.01 -11.50
C SER A 85 1.83 5.43 -11.25
N ARG A 86 2.75 6.38 -11.12
CA ARG A 86 2.46 7.80 -10.92
C ARG A 86 3.38 8.66 -11.75
N ILE A 87 2.91 9.86 -12.14
CA ILE A 87 3.79 10.87 -12.72
C ILE A 87 4.90 11.17 -11.72
N LEU A 88 6.13 11.22 -12.21
CA LEU A 88 7.29 11.54 -11.41
C LEU A 88 7.17 12.97 -10.88
N ASP A 89 7.01 13.11 -9.57
CA ASP A 89 7.09 14.41 -8.92
C ASP A 89 8.54 14.85 -8.79
N ILE A 90 8.88 15.95 -9.47
CA ILE A 90 10.19 16.61 -9.42
C ILE A 90 10.13 17.99 -8.77
N GLU A 91 8.99 18.40 -8.22
CA GLU A 91 8.78 19.76 -7.74
C GLU A 91 9.77 20.12 -6.62
N GLY A 92 10.00 19.19 -5.68
CA GLY A 92 11.01 19.35 -4.63
C GLY A 92 12.44 19.48 -5.18
N TYR A 93 12.78 18.76 -6.26
CA TYR A 93 14.09 18.87 -6.92
C TYR A 93 14.24 20.22 -7.64
N LEU A 94 13.22 20.63 -8.41
CA LEU A 94 13.19 21.94 -9.06
C LEU A 94 13.25 23.08 -8.05
N GLY A 95 12.58 22.94 -6.90
CA GLY A 95 12.65 23.90 -5.79
C GLY A 95 14.07 24.09 -5.24
N LYS A 96 14.81 22.99 -5.07
CA LYS A 96 16.24 23.05 -4.69
C LYS A 96 17.08 23.77 -5.74
N LEU A 97 16.91 23.44 -7.01
CA LEU A 97 17.64 24.12 -8.10
C LEU A 97 17.32 25.62 -8.15
N LYS A 98 16.05 26.00 -7.98
CA LYS A 98 15.63 27.41 -7.91
C LYS A 98 16.32 28.13 -6.74
N SER A 99 16.37 27.52 -5.56
CA SER A 99 17.06 28.12 -4.41
C SER A 99 18.56 28.34 -4.65
N MET A 100 19.22 27.40 -5.35
CA MET A 100 20.63 27.53 -5.73
C MET A 100 20.82 28.63 -6.79
N ALA A 101 19.91 28.73 -7.76
CA ALA A 101 19.96 29.78 -8.79
C ALA A 101 19.79 31.19 -8.19
N SER A 102 18.90 31.35 -7.21
CA SER A 102 18.72 32.62 -6.50
C SER A 102 19.93 33.04 -5.65
N GLY A 103 20.72 32.08 -5.17
CA GLY A 103 21.95 32.33 -4.42
C GLY A 103 23.18 32.64 -5.29
N GLN A 104 23.05 32.56 -6.63
CA GLN A 104 24.18 32.74 -7.54
C GLN A 104 24.49 34.23 -7.76
N THR A 105 25.75 34.60 -7.55
CA THR A 105 26.23 36.00 -7.73
C THR A 105 26.55 36.33 -9.17
N ASN A 106 26.87 35.31 -9.98
CA ASN A 106 27.15 35.46 -11.41
C ASN A 106 25.87 35.41 -12.25
N GLU A 107 25.57 36.50 -12.93
CA GLU A 107 24.38 36.65 -13.79
C GLU A 107 24.26 35.56 -14.86
N LEU A 108 25.37 35.27 -15.57
CA LEU A 108 25.37 34.31 -16.66
C LEU A 108 25.03 32.90 -16.16
N LEU A 109 25.61 32.52 -15.01
CA LEU A 109 25.31 31.23 -14.38
C LEU A 109 23.86 31.16 -13.90
N ARG A 110 23.31 32.26 -13.39
CA ARG A 110 21.89 32.31 -12.98
C ARG A 110 20.95 32.11 -14.16
N ILE A 111 21.23 32.74 -15.30
CA ILE A 111 20.44 32.58 -16.53
C ILE A 111 20.51 31.12 -17.00
N GLN A 112 21.71 30.54 -17.10
CA GLN A 112 21.87 29.14 -17.53
C GLN A 112 21.16 28.15 -16.60
N MET A 113 21.23 28.37 -15.28
CA MET A 113 20.50 27.53 -14.33
C MET A 113 18.98 27.64 -14.51
N THR A 114 18.47 28.83 -14.80
CA THR A 114 17.03 29.04 -15.02
C THR A 114 16.56 28.34 -16.29
N GLU A 115 17.31 28.46 -17.39
CA GLU A 115 17.03 27.75 -18.64
C GLU A 115 17.07 26.23 -18.45
N TYR A 116 18.05 25.72 -17.69
CA TYR A 116 18.13 24.29 -17.35
C TYR A 116 16.93 23.81 -16.54
N ILE A 117 16.50 24.57 -15.52
CA ILE A 117 15.32 24.26 -14.70
C ILE A 117 14.07 24.18 -15.59
N GLU A 118 13.88 25.15 -16.48
CA GLU A 118 12.74 25.15 -17.42
C GLU A 118 12.80 23.99 -18.41
N TYR A 119 13.98 23.68 -18.93
CA TYR A 119 14.16 22.55 -19.83
C TYR A 119 13.79 21.24 -19.16
N ILE A 120 14.28 20.99 -17.94
CA ILE A 120 13.95 19.77 -17.18
C ILE A 120 12.45 19.70 -16.87
N ALA A 121 11.84 20.80 -16.45
CA ALA A 121 10.40 20.84 -16.18
C ALA A 121 9.58 20.46 -17.43
N LYS A 122 9.90 21.07 -18.59
CA LYS A 122 9.24 20.77 -19.86
C LYS A 122 9.49 19.34 -20.33
N LEU A 123 10.71 18.82 -20.14
CA LEU A 123 11.06 17.46 -20.52
C LEU A 123 10.24 16.43 -19.73
N VAL A 124 10.10 16.61 -18.41
CA VAL A 124 9.32 15.69 -17.58
C VAL A 124 7.83 15.76 -17.90
N GLU A 125 7.30 16.97 -18.15
CA GLU A 125 5.92 17.16 -18.59
C GLU A 125 5.64 16.50 -19.94
N PHE A 126 6.51 16.72 -20.93
CA PHE A 126 6.34 16.18 -22.28
C PHE A 126 6.55 14.66 -22.35
N ALA A 127 7.60 14.16 -21.69
CA ALA A 127 7.90 12.72 -21.69
C ALA A 127 6.98 11.92 -20.77
N ASN A 128 6.13 12.59 -19.97
CA ASN A 128 5.20 11.99 -19.02
C ASN A 128 5.87 10.88 -18.20
N ILE A 129 7.03 11.20 -17.62
CA ILE A 129 7.88 10.22 -16.94
C ILE A 129 7.14 9.67 -15.72
N MET A 130 7.04 8.35 -15.61
CA MET A 130 6.34 7.67 -14.53
C MET A 130 7.31 7.06 -13.52
N SER A 131 7.02 7.21 -12.24
CA SER A 131 7.56 6.37 -11.17
C SER A 131 6.65 5.15 -10.95
N LYS A 132 7.24 3.97 -10.84
CA LYS A 132 6.51 2.72 -10.54
C LYS A 132 6.94 2.19 -9.18
N ASN A 133 5.98 2.01 -8.29
CA ASN A 133 6.14 1.33 -7.02
C ASN A 133 5.54 -0.07 -7.12
N PHE A 134 6.23 -1.07 -6.59
CA PHE A 134 5.83 -2.47 -6.65
C PHE A 134 5.53 -2.99 -5.25
N TYR A 135 4.38 -3.63 -5.11
CA TYR A 135 3.92 -4.20 -3.85
C TYR A 135 3.46 -5.64 -4.04
N ILE A 136 3.68 -6.47 -3.03
CA ILE A 136 3.14 -7.83 -2.94
C ILE A 136 2.23 -7.90 -1.71
N VAL A 137 0.98 -8.26 -1.94
CA VAL A 137 -0.02 -8.46 -0.89
C VAL A 137 -0.13 -9.94 -0.57
N VAL A 138 0.12 -10.27 0.70
CA VAL A 138 0.18 -11.63 1.23
C VAL A 138 -1.08 -11.89 2.08
N PRO A 139 -1.98 -12.79 1.67
CA PRO A 139 -3.15 -13.14 2.46
C PRO A 139 -2.87 -14.20 3.51
N PHE A 140 -3.56 -14.06 4.63
CA PHE A 140 -3.73 -15.11 5.61
C PHE A 140 -5.18 -15.12 6.09
N SER A 141 -5.83 -16.28 6.06
CA SER A 141 -7.13 -16.48 6.69
C SER A 141 -7.06 -17.70 7.59
N THR A 142 -7.76 -17.64 8.72
CA THR A 142 -7.92 -18.77 9.64
C THR A 142 -8.98 -19.77 9.15
N GLU A 143 -9.55 -19.53 7.97
CA GLU A 143 -10.41 -20.48 7.29
C GLU A 143 -9.56 -21.64 6.79
N ALA A 144 -9.32 -22.58 7.70
CA ALA A 144 -9.07 -23.95 7.36
C ALA A 144 -10.05 -24.35 6.26
N THR A 145 -9.52 -24.96 5.20
CA THR A 145 -10.17 -26.00 4.42
C THR A 145 -11.39 -26.59 5.16
N GLY A 146 -12.61 -26.16 4.78
CA GLY A 146 -13.85 -26.82 5.18
C GLY A 146 -14.76 -26.07 6.17
N LYS A 147 -15.84 -25.51 5.61
CA LYS A 147 -17.19 -25.36 6.22
C LYS A 147 -17.24 -24.75 7.62
N GLN A 148 -17.35 -23.42 7.68
CA GLN A 148 -17.82 -22.69 8.86
C GLN A 148 -19.16 -23.27 9.33
N THR A 149 -19.13 -24.03 10.43
CA THR A 149 -20.30 -24.62 11.06
C THR A 149 -21.04 -23.52 11.82
N ILE A 150 -22.33 -23.34 11.52
CA ILE A 150 -23.27 -22.35 12.10
C ILE A 150 -23.24 -22.30 13.64
N SER A 151 -22.75 -23.36 14.30
CA SER A 151 -22.56 -23.47 15.74
C SER A 151 -21.54 -22.50 16.34
N SER A 152 -20.54 -22.04 15.58
CA SER A 152 -19.54 -21.08 16.09
C SER A 152 -20.10 -19.66 16.23
N ARG A 153 -21.10 -19.29 15.41
CA ARG A 153 -21.78 -17.98 15.50
C ARG A 153 -22.66 -17.87 16.74
N LEU A 154 -23.25 -18.96 17.21
CA LEU A 154 -24.17 -18.94 18.36
C LEU A 154 -23.43 -18.85 19.70
N LYS A 155 -22.26 -19.49 19.84
CA LYS A 155 -21.40 -19.35 21.03
C LYS A 155 -20.77 -17.96 21.15
N ARG A 156 -20.59 -17.25 20.03
CA ARG A 156 -20.09 -15.88 19.97
C ARG A 156 -21.05 -14.83 20.55
N LEU A 157 -22.31 -15.15 20.86
CA LEU A 157 -23.27 -14.19 21.42
C LEU A 157 -23.35 -14.18 22.95
N LEU A 158 -22.70 -15.13 23.64
CA LEU A 158 -22.98 -15.40 25.06
C LEU A 158 -21.95 -14.88 26.07
N ASN A 159 -20.77 -14.37 25.66
CA ASN A 159 -19.78 -13.90 26.64
C ASN A 159 -18.86 -12.76 26.13
N PRO A 160 -19.14 -11.48 26.44
CA PRO A 160 -18.44 -10.33 25.87
C PRO A 160 -16.99 -10.12 26.37
N VAL A 161 -16.66 -10.56 27.58
CA VAL A 161 -15.30 -10.40 28.15
C VAL A 161 -14.33 -11.46 27.59
N ALA A 162 -14.84 -12.67 27.32
CA ALA A 162 -14.07 -13.70 26.63
C ALA A 162 -13.90 -13.39 25.13
N GLN A 163 -14.81 -12.61 24.52
CA GLN A 163 -14.70 -12.22 23.11
C GLN A 163 -13.45 -11.36 22.83
N ILE A 164 -13.11 -10.39 23.69
CA ILE A 164 -12.00 -9.47 23.45
C ILE A 164 -10.66 -10.21 23.54
N ALA A 165 -10.44 -10.96 24.62
CA ALA A 165 -9.21 -11.73 24.82
C ALA A 165 -9.05 -12.88 23.81
N THR A 166 -10.15 -13.55 23.42
CA THR A 166 -10.11 -14.59 22.38
C THR A 166 -9.81 -13.98 21.01
N THR A 167 -10.38 -12.82 20.69
CA THR A 167 -10.15 -12.14 19.41
C THR A 167 -8.72 -11.61 19.30
N GLU A 168 -8.16 -11.06 20.38
CA GLU A 168 -6.78 -10.57 20.39
C GLU A 168 -5.76 -11.72 20.35
N ALA A 169 -5.98 -12.80 21.11
CA ALA A 169 -5.13 -13.97 21.05
C ALA A 169 -5.20 -14.70 19.69
N GLU A 170 -6.40 -14.79 19.08
CA GLU A 170 -6.58 -15.32 17.72
C GLU A 170 -5.89 -14.43 16.68
N PHE A 171 -5.97 -13.11 16.82
CA PHE A 171 -5.27 -12.15 15.96
C PHE A 171 -3.76 -12.35 16.04
N LEU A 172 -3.17 -12.38 17.25
CA LEU A 172 -1.73 -12.56 17.41
C LEU A 172 -1.24 -13.89 16.81
N ARG A 173 -1.98 -14.98 17.01
CA ARG A 173 -1.66 -16.28 16.38
C ARG A 173 -1.72 -16.23 14.86
N SER A 174 -2.71 -15.53 14.31
CA SER A 174 -2.89 -15.37 12.87
C SER A 174 -1.82 -14.47 12.26
N LYS A 175 -1.42 -13.42 13.00
CA LYS A 175 -0.33 -12.52 12.65
C LYS A 175 0.99 -13.27 12.54
N VAL A 176 1.35 -14.09 13.52
CA VAL A 176 2.58 -14.90 13.47
C VAL A 176 2.63 -15.77 12.21
N LYS A 177 1.52 -16.42 11.85
CA LYS A 177 1.45 -17.23 10.61
C LYS A 177 1.51 -16.39 9.33
N LEU A 178 0.95 -15.19 9.34
CA LEU A 178 1.08 -14.25 8.24
C LEU A 178 2.55 -13.80 8.10
N GLU A 179 3.21 -13.50 9.21
CA GLU A 179 4.62 -13.12 9.25
C GLU A 179 5.52 -14.24 8.72
N GLU A 180 5.24 -15.51 9.03
CA GLU A 180 5.93 -16.65 8.43
C GLU A 180 5.83 -16.64 6.89
N ARG A 181 4.63 -16.41 6.34
CA ARG A 181 4.42 -16.29 4.88
C ARG A 181 5.13 -15.09 4.26
N VAL A 182 5.11 -13.96 4.96
CA VAL A 182 5.79 -12.73 4.54
C VAL A 182 7.30 -12.94 4.52
N ASN A 183 7.87 -13.52 5.58
CA ASN A 183 9.29 -13.81 5.68
C ASN A 183 9.76 -14.81 4.62
N HIS A 184 8.95 -15.83 4.32
CA HIS A 184 9.20 -16.76 3.21
C HIS A 184 9.32 -16.01 1.88
N ILE A 185 8.35 -15.15 1.56
CA ILE A 185 8.40 -14.35 0.33
C ILE A 185 9.61 -13.41 0.31
N MET A 186 9.91 -12.74 1.43
CA MET A 186 11.06 -11.84 1.50
C MET A 186 12.39 -12.56 1.27
N ALA A 187 12.55 -13.76 1.81
CA ALA A 187 13.73 -14.59 1.59
C ALA A 187 13.88 -14.98 0.11
N GLU A 188 12.79 -15.40 -0.53
CA GLU A 188 12.76 -15.75 -1.95
C GLU A 188 13.08 -14.53 -2.84
N LEU A 189 12.50 -13.36 -2.55
CA LEU A 189 12.82 -12.11 -3.24
C LEU A 189 14.29 -11.70 -3.06
N GLY A 190 14.84 -11.90 -1.87
CA GLY A 190 16.25 -11.67 -1.57
C GLY A 190 17.17 -12.56 -2.41
N SER A 191 16.77 -13.80 -2.67
CA SER A 191 17.53 -14.73 -3.55
C SER A 191 17.57 -14.26 -5.01
N ILE A 192 16.54 -13.54 -5.45
CA ILE A 192 16.46 -12.89 -6.77
C ILE A 192 17.26 -11.56 -6.79
N GLY A 193 17.79 -11.11 -5.65
CA GLY A 193 18.50 -9.84 -5.53
C GLY A 193 17.55 -8.63 -5.46
N LEU A 194 16.26 -8.85 -5.15
CA LEU A 194 15.30 -7.79 -4.92
C LEU A 194 15.27 -7.43 -3.44
N ARG A 195 15.40 -6.14 -3.14
CA ARG A 195 15.20 -5.61 -1.79
C ARG A 195 13.71 -5.58 -1.49
N SER A 196 13.33 -5.99 -0.28
CA SER A 196 11.95 -6.01 0.16
C SER A 196 11.82 -5.46 1.58
N LEU A 197 10.71 -4.76 1.84
CA LEU A 197 10.38 -4.18 3.14
C LEU A 197 8.90 -4.41 3.44
N VAL A 198 8.58 -4.83 4.66
CA VAL A 198 7.18 -4.96 5.10
C VAL A 198 6.65 -3.58 5.46
N LEU A 199 5.48 -3.22 4.93
CA LEU A 199 4.87 -1.92 5.22
C LEU A 199 4.37 -1.86 6.66
N ASN A 200 4.67 -0.76 7.33
CA ASN A 200 4.14 -0.45 8.65
C ASN A 200 2.70 0.12 8.58
N THR A 201 2.08 0.36 9.73
CA THR A 201 0.70 0.88 9.79
C THR A 201 0.54 2.22 9.05
N GLU A 202 1.49 3.14 9.16
CA GLU A 202 1.41 4.46 8.52
C GLU A 202 1.50 4.34 7.00
N GLU A 203 2.45 3.54 6.52
CA GLU A 203 2.66 3.29 5.09
C GLU A 203 1.47 2.55 4.46
N LEU A 204 0.81 1.64 5.21
CA LEU A 204 -0.42 0.98 4.77
C LEU A 204 -1.59 1.96 4.64
N ILE A 205 -1.73 2.89 5.61
CA ILE A 205 -2.74 3.95 5.54
C ILE A 205 -2.49 4.83 4.32
N GLU A 206 -1.24 5.21 4.10
CA GLU A 206 -0.83 6.02 2.95
C GLU A 206 -1.13 5.28 1.64
N LEU A 207 -0.73 4.02 1.52
CA LEU A 207 -0.99 3.20 0.33
C LEU A 207 -2.49 3.09 0.02
N LEU A 208 -3.33 2.89 1.05
CA LEU A 208 -4.78 2.86 0.86
C LEU A 208 -5.31 4.22 0.44
N TYR A 209 -4.93 5.29 1.13
CA TYR A 209 -5.33 6.65 0.79
C TYR A 209 -4.97 6.98 -0.66
N GLN A 210 -3.74 6.65 -1.06
CA GLN A 210 -3.22 6.79 -2.40
C GLN A 210 -4.00 5.96 -3.43
N SER A 211 -4.40 4.74 -3.09
CA SER A 211 -5.14 3.84 -3.99
C SER A 211 -6.58 4.30 -4.22
N TYR A 212 -7.22 4.90 -3.23
CA TYR A 212 -8.60 5.41 -3.34
C TYR A 212 -8.68 6.86 -3.84
N ASN A 213 -7.59 7.63 -3.77
CA ASN A 213 -7.54 9.03 -4.21
C ASN A 213 -6.45 9.22 -5.28
N LEU A 214 -6.67 8.63 -6.46
CA LEU A 214 -5.74 8.68 -7.60
C LEU A 214 -5.40 10.12 -8.04
N ASP A 215 -6.36 11.06 -7.92
CA ASP A 215 -6.21 12.45 -8.39
C ASP A 215 -5.60 13.42 -7.35
N THR A 216 -5.69 13.10 -6.05
CA THR A 216 -5.34 14.05 -4.95
C THR A 216 -4.10 13.65 -4.17
N ALA A 217 -3.61 12.42 -4.35
CA ALA A 217 -2.58 11.85 -3.49
C ALA A 217 -1.14 12.24 -3.86
N SER A 218 -0.95 13.28 -4.67
CA SER A 218 0.36 13.87 -4.98
C SER A 218 0.96 14.69 -3.83
N VAL A 219 0.25 14.92 -2.71
CA VAL A 219 0.61 15.96 -1.74
C VAL A 219 0.99 15.46 -0.33
N LEU A 220 1.17 14.16 -0.06
CA LEU A 220 1.44 13.69 1.32
C LEU A 220 2.83 13.06 1.49
N HIS A 221 3.76 13.94 1.86
CA HIS A 221 4.98 13.78 2.67
C HIS A 221 6.12 12.79 2.28
N GLU A 222 7.31 13.40 2.17
CA GLU A 222 8.63 12.78 2.05
C GLU A 222 9.11 12.09 3.36
N GLY A 223 8.61 10.91 3.69
CA GLY A 223 8.97 10.20 4.95
C GLY A 223 9.67 8.86 4.79
N GLY A 224 8.99 7.85 4.24
CA GLY A 224 9.39 6.43 4.43
C GLY A 224 10.12 5.73 3.29
N LEU A 225 10.00 6.20 2.04
CA LEU A 225 10.40 5.40 0.86
C LEU A 225 11.79 5.73 0.29
N LYS A 226 12.61 6.54 0.97
CA LYS A 226 13.92 6.98 0.46
C LYS A 226 14.97 5.88 0.34
N GLU A 227 14.80 4.73 0.99
CA GLU A 227 15.85 3.70 1.01
C GLU A 227 15.74 2.64 -0.08
N MET A 228 14.69 2.65 -0.92
CA MET A 228 14.44 1.53 -1.85
C MET A 228 14.61 1.85 -3.34
N LYS A 229 15.22 3.00 -3.69
CA LYS A 229 15.71 3.24 -5.06
C LYS A 229 17.08 2.58 -5.20
N VAL A 230 17.18 1.54 -6.04
CA VAL A 230 18.47 0.95 -6.44
C VAL A 230 19.08 1.85 -7.51
N GLU A 231 20.40 2.01 -7.39
CA GLU A 231 21.27 2.75 -8.30
C GLU A 231 21.19 2.26 -9.75
N THR A 232 21.43 3.22 -10.65
CA THR A 232 21.57 3.03 -12.10
C THR A 232 22.71 2.10 -12.46
#